data_AF-A0AAI9VH64-F1
#
_entry.id   AF-A0AAI9VH64-F1
#
_cell.length_a   1.000
_cell.length_b   1.000
_cell.length_c   1.000
_cell.angle_alpha   90.00
_cell.angle_beta   90.00
_cell.angle_gamma   90.00
#
_symmetry.space_group_name_H-M   'P 1'
#
loop_
_entity.id
_entity.type
_entity.pdbx_description
1 polymer ?
#
loop_
_entity_poly.entity_id
_entity_poly.type
_entity_poly.pdbx_seq_one_letter_code
_entity_poly.pdbx_strand_id
1 'polypeptide(L)'
;SGADVSIARASPSGPEAHKHWLQSFVAFNLNITQAFYTHPKILVVGLNGPVIGLSAALVSFADFVYATPATFLLTPFSSLGLVAEGGASRALVQRLGVSKANEALIMSKRISAEELLHTGFVNKVFETGKGEDAEFRELVLREVDERLGEHLIGDSLTGIKALIRRPDMDAMDKQNSQEVFAGLERFMRGIPQEEFRKIASGEKRHKL
;
A
#
# COMPACT_ATOMS: atom_id res chain seq x y z
N SER A 1 -8.74 -0.23 7.15
CA SER A 1 -7.65 -1.03 7.77
C SER A 1 -7.45 -2.31 6.98
N GLY A 2 -6.72 -2.27 5.85
CA GLY A 2 -6.26 -3.47 5.12
C GLY A 2 -7.28 -4.59 4.88
N ALA A 3 -6.78 -5.82 4.72
CA ALA A 3 -7.62 -7.02 4.77
C ALA A 3 -8.02 -7.33 6.22
N ASP A 4 -9.26 -7.76 6.44
CA ASP A 4 -9.75 -8.15 7.75
C ASP A 4 -9.17 -9.52 8.17
N VAL A 5 -8.19 -9.49 9.08
CA VAL A 5 -7.51 -10.68 9.62
C VAL A 5 -8.21 -11.28 10.84
N SER A 6 -9.27 -10.63 11.35
CA SER A 6 -10.04 -11.12 12.50
C SER A 6 -11.05 -12.20 12.11
N ILE A 7 -11.38 -12.30 10.82
CA ILE A 7 -12.28 -13.30 10.27
C ILE A 7 -11.48 -14.51 9.78
N ALA A 8 -11.58 -15.62 10.49
CA ALA A 8 -11.05 -16.90 10.01
C ALA A 8 -11.89 -17.38 8.82
N ARG A 9 -11.33 -17.27 7.60
CA ARG A 9 -11.94 -17.85 6.40
C ARG A 9 -11.50 -19.31 6.26
N ALA A 10 -12.45 -20.19 5.92
CA ALA A 10 -12.14 -21.56 5.59
C ALA A 10 -11.10 -21.59 4.47
N SER A 11 -9.95 -22.21 4.74
CA SER A 11 -8.88 -22.31 3.76
C SER A 11 -9.10 -23.54 2.91
N PRO A 12 -9.10 -23.42 1.58
CA PRO A 12 -9.27 -24.57 0.70
C PRO A 12 -8.08 -25.52 0.87
N SER A 13 -8.34 -26.82 0.75
CA SER A 13 -7.35 -27.89 0.85
C SER A 13 -7.34 -28.75 -0.41
N GLY A 14 -6.27 -29.50 -0.62
CA GLY A 14 -6.14 -30.40 -1.76
C GLY A 14 -5.98 -29.70 -3.11
N PRO A 15 -6.28 -30.38 -4.23
CA PRO A 15 -6.03 -29.89 -5.59
C PRO A 15 -6.70 -28.55 -5.94
N GLU A 16 -7.84 -28.25 -5.31
CA GLU A 16 -8.59 -27.00 -5.54
C GLU A 16 -7.97 -25.78 -4.84
N ALA A 17 -7.07 -25.97 -3.87
CA ALA A 17 -6.43 -24.87 -3.14
C ALA A 17 -5.64 -23.95 -4.08
N HIS A 18 -4.90 -24.53 -5.03
CA HIS A 18 -4.11 -23.76 -5.98
C HIS A 18 -5.00 -22.90 -6.89
N LYS A 19 -6.06 -23.50 -7.44
CA LYS A 19 -7.03 -22.78 -8.28
C LYS A 19 -7.72 -21.67 -7.50
N HIS A 20 -8.13 -21.93 -6.26
CA HIS A 20 -8.73 -20.91 -5.40
C HIS A 20 -7.79 -19.72 -5.22
N TRP A 21 -6.55 -19.93 -4.78
CA TRP A 21 -5.62 -18.83 -4.52
C TRP A 21 -5.20 -18.09 -5.79
N LEU A 22 -5.11 -18.77 -6.93
CA LEU A 22 -4.94 -18.10 -8.22
C LEU A 22 -6.08 -17.11 -8.50
N GLN A 23 -7.33 -17.52 -8.26
CA GLN A 23 -8.50 -16.71 -8.57
C GLN A 23 -8.79 -15.63 -7.50
N SER A 24 -8.56 -15.93 -6.23
CA SER A 24 -8.93 -15.05 -5.11
C SER A 24 -7.81 -14.12 -4.67
N PHE A 25 -6.56 -14.58 -4.72
CA PHE A 25 -5.40 -13.82 -4.27
C PHE A 25 -4.61 -13.24 -5.45
N VAL A 26 -4.12 -14.09 -6.35
CA VAL A 26 -3.23 -13.67 -7.45
C VAL A 26 -3.95 -12.72 -8.41
N ALA A 27 -5.12 -13.12 -8.93
CA ALA A 27 -5.86 -12.29 -9.88
C ALA A 27 -6.22 -10.91 -9.30
N PHE A 28 -6.68 -10.88 -8.04
CA PHE A 28 -7.02 -9.63 -7.36
C PHE A 28 -5.79 -8.75 -7.14
N ASN A 29 -4.72 -9.28 -6.53
CA ASN A 29 -3.52 -8.49 -6.24
C ASN A 29 -2.85 -7.98 -7.52
N LEU A 30 -2.73 -8.83 -8.53
CA LEU A 30 -2.13 -8.46 -9.81
C LEU A 30 -2.90 -7.29 -10.44
N ASN A 31 -4.23 -7.41 -10.51
CA ASN A 31 -5.09 -6.42 -11.14
C ASN A 31 -5.12 -5.08 -10.39
N ILE A 32 -5.32 -5.10 -9.06
CA ILE A 32 -5.40 -3.86 -8.29
C ILE A 32 -4.05 -3.14 -8.27
N THR A 33 -2.94 -3.87 -8.15
CA THR A 33 -1.60 -3.28 -8.19
C THR A 33 -1.34 -2.63 -9.53
N GLN A 34 -1.67 -3.33 -10.63
CA GLN A 34 -1.58 -2.79 -11.98
C GLN A 34 -2.39 -1.50 -12.14
N ALA A 35 -3.64 -1.49 -11.71
CA ALA A 35 -4.50 -0.32 -11.80
C ALA A 35 -3.89 0.94 -11.14
N PHE A 36 -3.13 0.77 -10.05
CA PHE A 36 -2.47 1.88 -9.37
C PHE A 36 -1.21 2.35 -10.10
N TYR A 37 -0.27 1.45 -10.45
CA TYR A 37 0.99 1.89 -11.07
C TYR A 37 0.83 2.31 -12.54
N THR A 38 -0.23 1.86 -13.23
CA THR A 38 -0.57 2.30 -14.60
C THR A 38 -1.56 3.48 -14.62
N HIS A 39 -1.96 4.04 -13.47
CA HIS A 39 -3.01 5.06 -13.43
C HIS A 39 -2.61 6.31 -14.24
N PRO A 40 -3.36 6.71 -15.29
CA PRO A 40 -2.87 7.68 -16.27
C PRO A 40 -3.04 9.14 -15.83
N LYS A 41 -3.96 9.43 -14.90
CA LYS A 41 -4.21 10.78 -14.39
C LYS A 41 -3.36 11.08 -13.16
N ILE A 42 -3.32 12.33 -12.73
CA ILE A 42 -2.69 12.69 -11.45
C ILE A 42 -3.51 12.09 -10.31
N LEU A 43 -2.87 11.22 -9.51
CA LEU A 43 -3.46 10.53 -8.38
C LEU A 43 -3.05 11.22 -7.08
N VAL A 44 -4.01 11.86 -6.42
CA VAL A 44 -3.83 12.49 -5.11
C VAL A 44 -4.49 11.62 -4.03
N VAL A 45 -3.78 11.39 -2.93
CA VAL A 45 -4.28 10.60 -1.80
C VAL A 45 -4.22 11.43 -0.51
N GLY A 46 -5.35 11.53 0.20
CA GLY A 46 -5.41 12.03 1.57
C GLY A 46 -5.49 10.88 2.58
N LEU A 47 -4.55 10.83 3.52
CA LEU A 47 -4.46 9.85 4.59
C LEU A 47 -4.98 10.45 5.90
N ASN A 48 -6.22 10.13 6.26
CA ASN A 48 -6.84 10.63 7.48
C ASN A 48 -6.57 9.75 8.72
N GLY A 49 -5.70 8.75 8.61
CA GLY A 49 -5.40 7.83 9.71
C GLY A 49 -4.51 6.65 9.30
N PRO A 50 -4.53 5.56 10.09
CA PRO A 50 -3.68 4.39 9.84
C PRO A 50 -3.89 3.74 8.47
N VAL A 51 -2.80 3.49 7.75
CA VAL A 51 -2.78 2.84 6.44
C VAL A 51 -2.05 1.52 6.56
N ILE A 52 -2.72 0.41 6.27
CA ILE A 52 -2.23 -0.91 6.66
C ILE A 52 -2.33 -1.94 5.53
N GLY A 53 -1.29 -2.77 5.38
CA GLY A 53 -1.25 -3.91 4.46
C GLY A 53 -1.21 -3.48 3.00
N LEU A 54 -2.04 -4.09 2.16
CA LEU A 54 -2.09 -3.79 0.73
C LEU A 54 -2.35 -2.30 0.45
N SER A 55 -3.21 -1.64 1.24
CA SER A 55 -3.45 -0.19 1.08
C SER A 55 -2.17 0.63 1.30
N ALA A 56 -1.33 0.24 2.27
CA ALA A 56 -0.05 0.90 2.51
C ALA A 56 0.92 0.73 1.33
N ALA A 57 0.90 -0.44 0.69
CA ALA A 57 1.65 -0.69 -0.54
C ALA A 57 1.15 0.21 -1.68
N LEU A 58 -0.15 0.17 -1.98
CA LEU A 58 -0.77 0.84 -3.12
C LEU A 58 -0.67 2.37 -3.07
N VAL A 59 -0.75 2.97 -1.88
CA VAL A 59 -0.58 4.43 -1.72
C VAL A 59 0.80 4.91 -2.18
N SER A 60 1.81 4.03 -2.21
CA SER A 60 3.15 4.38 -2.72
C SER A 60 3.13 4.83 -4.19
N PHE A 61 2.11 4.43 -4.96
CA PHE A 61 1.95 4.83 -6.36
C PHE A 61 1.28 6.19 -6.55
N ALA A 62 0.70 6.80 -5.52
CA ALA A 62 0.12 8.13 -5.63
C ALA A 62 1.17 9.15 -6.07
N ASP A 63 0.77 10.16 -6.84
CA ASP A 63 1.69 11.22 -7.25
C ASP A 63 1.87 12.23 -6.11
N PHE A 64 0.79 12.53 -5.38
CA PHE A 64 0.81 13.38 -4.18
C PHE A 64 0.09 12.70 -3.03
N VAL A 65 0.69 12.75 -1.84
CA VAL A 65 0.13 12.18 -0.61
C VAL A 65 0.11 13.25 0.47
N TYR A 66 -1.06 13.47 1.04
CA TYR A 66 -1.29 14.34 2.19
C TYR A 66 -1.76 13.53 3.37
N ALA A 67 -1.44 13.94 4.60
CA ALA A 67 -1.76 13.14 5.78
C ALA A 67 -2.20 13.99 6.96
N THR A 68 -2.89 13.37 7.92
CA THR A 68 -3.08 13.90 9.27
C THR A 68 -1.98 13.40 10.22
N PRO A 69 -1.73 14.05 11.37
CA PRO A 69 -0.77 13.59 12.37
C PRO A 69 -1.06 12.19 12.92
N ALA A 70 -2.33 11.75 12.86
CA ALA A 70 -2.76 10.40 13.27
C ALA A 70 -2.35 9.30 12.28
N THR A 71 -1.77 9.66 11.13
CA THR A 71 -1.36 8.72 10.09
C THR A 71 -0.13 7.93 10.51
N PHE A 72 -0.16 6.63 10.24
CA PHE A 72 1.04 5.82 10.15
C PHE A 72 0.88 4.80 9.03
N LEU A 73 2.00 4.37 8.46
CA LEU A 73 2.06 3.26 7.52
C LEU A 73 2.47 1.98 8.25
N LEU A 74 1.78 0.89 7.98
CA LEU A 74 2.16 -0.45 8.47
C LEU A 74 1.99 -1.48 7.36
N THR A 75 3.06 -2.21 7.04
CA THR A 75 3.05 -3.34 6.12
C THR A 75 3.38 -4.62 6.90
N PRO A 76 2.41 -5.22 7.60
CA PRO A 76 2.67 -6.29 8.56
C PRO A 76 2.97 -7.64 7.89
N PHE A 77 3.47 -7.65 6.64
CA PHE A 77 3.63 -8.82 5.79
C PHE A 77 4.44 -9.92 6.48
N SER A 78 5.65 -9.59 6.94
CA SER A 78 6.52 -10.56 7.62
C SER A 78 5.89 -11.10 8.90
N SER A 79 5.17 -10.25 9.65
CA SER A 79 4.48 -10.67 10.87
C SER A 79 3.22 -11.52 10.61
N LEU A 80 2.67 -11.49 9.40
CA LEU A 80 1.51 -12.28 8.98
C LEU A 80 1.90 -13.52 8.16
N GLY A 81 3.20 -13.85 8.05
CA GLY A 81 3.67 -14.97 7.25
C GLY A 81 3.57 -14.74 5.73
N LEU A 82 3.31 -13.50 5.32
CA LEU A 82 3.27 -13.05 3.94
C LEU A 82 4.65 -12.56 3.48
N VAL A 83 4.80 -12.46 2.16
CA VAL A 83 5.87 -11.69 1.53
C VAL A 83 5.36 -10.30 1.17
N ALA A 84 6.23 -9.44 0.61
CA ALA A 84 5.77 -8.16 0.08
C ALA A 84 4.75 -8.38 -1.06
N GLU A 85 3.72 -7.53 -1.07
CA GLU A 85 2.61 -7.55 -2.03
C GLU A 85 2.28 -6.10 -2.44
N GLY A 86 1.47 -5.93 -3.48
CA GLY A 86 1.03 -4.59 -3.90
C GLY A 86 2.12 -3.77 -4.58
N GLY A 87 3.17 -4.41 -5.10
CA GLY A 87 4.37 -3.75 -5.61
C GLY A 87 5.26 -3.13 -4.53
N ALA A 88 5.01 -3.43 -3.25
CA ALA A 88 5.67 -2.77 -2.13
C ALA A 88 7.19 -2.95 -2.15
N SER A 89 7.71 -4.09 -2.58
CA SER A 89 9.15 -4.33 -2.62
C SER A 89 9.92 -3.43 -3.59
N ARG A 90 9.22 -2.71 -4.48
CA ARG A 90 9.80 -1.68 -5.35
C ARG A 90 9.28 -0.29 -5.01
N ALA A 91 7.96 -0.09 -5.02
CA ALA A 91 7.36 1.24 -4.86
C ALA A 91 7.60 1.83 -3.46
N LEU A 92 7.47 1.01 -2.41
CA LEU A 92 7.71 1.47 -1.04
C LEU A 92 9.21 1.75 -0.81
N VAL A 93 10.10 0.97 -1.43
CA VAL A 93 11.55 1.19 -1.39
C VAL A 93 11.95 2.49 -2.08
N GLN A 94 11.40 2.77 -3.27
CA GLN A 94 11.64 4.03 -3.98
C GLN A 94 11.16 5.24 -3.18
N ARG A 95 10.02 5.12 -2.48
CA ARG A 95 9.38 6.23 -1.80
C ARG A 95 9.91 6.51 -0.39
N LEU A 96 10.31 5.48 0.35
CA LEU A 96 10.86 5.63 1.71
C LEU A 96 12.40 5.67 1.73
N GLY A 97 13.04 5.22 0.65
CA GLY A 97 14.44 4.80 0.68
C GLY A 97 14.61 3.44 1.36
N VAL A 98 15.66 2.72 0.96
CA VAL A 98 15.86 1.31 1.34
C VAL A 98 15.92 1.08 2.86
N SER A 99 16.53 1.98 3.63
CA SER A 99 16.67 1.82 5.08
C SER A 99 15.30 1.81 5.78
N LYS A 100 14.47 2.83 5.49
CA LYS A 100 13.15 2.96 6.12
C LYS A 100 12.17 1.93 5.54
N ALA A 101 12.31 1.56 4.28
CA ALA A 101 11.55 0.48 3.68
C ALA A 101 11.86 -0.89 4.32
N ASN A 102 13.10 -1.17 4.72
CA ASN A 102 13.44 -2.39 5.45
C ASN A 102 12.79 -2.42 6.85
N GLU A 103 12.75 -1.28 7.55
CA GLU A 103 12.00 -1.18 8.81
C GLU A 103 10.50 -1.48 8.57
N ALA A 104 9.90 -0.94 7.51
CA ALA A 104 8.50 -1.18 7.19
C ALA A 104 8.25 -2.65 6.80
N LEU A 105 8.95 -3.16 5.77
CA LEU A 105 8.67 -4.44 5.12
C LEU A 105 9.22 -5.65 5.88
N ILE A 106 10.45 -5.56 6.40
CA ILE A 106 11.11 -6.69 7.06
C ILE A 106 10.73 -6.72 8.53
N MET A 107 10.85 -5.58 9.23
CA MET A 107 10.55 -5.51 10.67
C MET A 107 9.05 -5.37 10.97
N SER A 108 8.20 -5.19 9.95
CA SER A 108 6.78 -4.86 10.13
C SER A 108 6.63 -3.66 11.08
N LYS A 109 7.46 -2.61 10.96
CA LYS A 109 7.45 -1.44 11.85
C LYS A 109 6.39 -0.45 11.36
N ARG A 110 5.68 0.18 12.31
CA ARG A 110 4.87 1.37 12.02
C ARG A 110 5.79 2.53 11.67
N ILE A 111 5.52 3.20 10.56
CA ILE A 111 6.24 4.40 10.12
C ILE A 111 5.31 5.60 10.36
N SER A 112 5.70 6.51 11.25
CA SER A 112 4.86 7.63 11.68
C SER A 112 4.66 8.68 10.57
N ALA A 113 3.65 9.53 10.68
CA ALA A 113 3.45 10.66 9.76
C ALA A 113 4.70 11.56 9.64
N GLU A 114 5.41 11.77 10.74
CA GLU A 114 6.68 12.51 10.77
C GLU A 114 7.79 11.80 9.97
N GLU A 115 7.98 10.49 10.16
CA GLU A 115 8.95 9.71 9.38
C GLU A 115 8.56 9.69 7.88
N LEU A 116 7.26 9.61 7.58
CA LEU A 116 6.76 9.65 6.20
C LEU A 116 7.00 11.02 5.55
N LEU A 117 6.84 12.12 6.30
CA LEU A 117 7.16 13.47 5.81
C LEU A 117 8.67 13.62 5.59
N HIS A 118 9.49 13.16 6.54
CA HIS A 118 10.95 13.26 6.45
C HIS A 118 11.54 12.51 5.25
N THR A 119 10.94 11.37 4.88
CA THR A 119 11.36 10.59 3.69
C THR A 119 10.83 11.14 2.37
N GLY A 120 9.93 12.12 2.39
CA GLY A 120 9.23 12.59 1.19
C GLY A 120 8.10 11.66 0.72
N PHE A 121 7.73 10.64 1.51
CA PHE A 121 6.59 9.79 1.20
C PHE A 121 5.29 10.58 1.26
N VAL A 122 5.13 11.43 2.28
CA VAL A 122 4.04 12.39 2.42
C VAL A 122 4.56 13.77 2.00
N ASN A 123 3.81 14.47 1.16
CA ASN A 123 4.13 15.82 0.71
C ASN A 123 3.87 16.87 1.79
N LYS A 124 2.79 16.71 2.56
CA LYS A 124 2.42 17.61 3.67
C LYS A 124 1.53 16.91 4.69
N VAL A 125 1.75 17.23 5.96
CA VAL A 125 0.86 16.86 7.06
C VAL A 125 0.02 18.08 7.42
N PHE A 126 -1.30 17.92 7.47
CA PHE A 126 -2.24 18.96 7.88
C PHE A 126 -2.62 18.72 9.34
N GLU A 127 -2.36 19.70 10.19
CA GLU A 127 -2.73 19.67 11.60
C GLU A 127 -4.25 19.71 11.74
N THR A 128 -4.87 18.55 11.94
CA THR A 128 -6.30 18.38 12.21
C THR A 128 -6.49 17.48 13.41
N GLY A 129 -7.55 17.72 14.18
CA GLY A 129 -7.99 16.89 15.28
C GLY A 129 -8.46 15.50 14.81
N LYS A 130 -8.50 14.56 15.76
CA LYS A 130 -8.99 13.20 15.50
C LYS A 130 -10.50 13.25 15.18
N GLY A 131 -10.89 12.73 14.02
CA GLY A 131 -12.28 12.69 13.58
C GLY A 131 -12.73 13.90 12.77
N GLU A 132 -11.82 14.87 12.51
CA GLU A 132 -12.07 16.04 11.67
C GLU A 132 -11.84 15.73 10.17
N ASP A 133 -12.34 14.57 9.71
CA ASP A 133 -12.11 14.05 8.35
C ASP A 133 -12.64 15.00 7.26
N ALA A 134 -13.74 15.72 7.56
CA ALA A 134 -14.30 16.70 6.64
C ALA A 134 -13.37 17.89 6.47
N GLU A 135 -12.85 18.45 7.56
CA GLU A 135 -11.89 19.56 7.51
C GLU A 135 -10.61 19.16 6.79
N PHE A 136 -10.05 17.98 7.14
CA PHE A 136 -8.89 17.44 6.44
C PHE A 136 -9.11 17.33 4.93
N ARG A 137 -10.28 16.82 4.50
CA ARG A 137 -10.63 16.73 3.08
C ARG A 137 -10.66 18.10 2.41
N GLU A 138 -11.30 19.10 3.03
CA GLU A 138 -11.35 20.46 2.47
C GLU A 138 -9.96 21.09 2.36
N LEU A 139 -9.08 20.86 3.33
CA LEU A 139 -7.68 21.32 3.28
C LEU A 139 -6.91 20.67 2.13
N VAL A 140 -7.09 19.36 1.91
CA VAL A 140 -6.47 18.64 0.79
C VAL A 140 -7.00 19.15 -0.55
N LEU A 141 -8.31 19.34 -0.69
CA LEU A 141 -8.91 19.87 -1.93
C LEU A 141 -8.38 21.28 -2.23
N ARG A 142 -8.32 22.15 -1.22
CA ARG A 142 -7.74 23.49 -1.37
C ARG A 142 -6.28 23.44 -1.81
N GLU A 143 -5.46 22.58 -1.20
CA GLU A 143 -4.06 22.42 -1.63
C GLU A 143 -3.96 21.93 -3.08
N VAL A 144 -4.84 21.01 -3.50
CA VAL A 144 -4.90 20.56 -4.89
C VAL A 144 -5.30 21.71 -5.83
N ASP A 145 -6.32 22.50 -5.49
CA ASP A 145 -6.77 23.62 -6.32
C ASP A 145 -5.69 24.72 -6.41
N GLU A 146 -5.00 25.01 -5.31
CA GLU A 146 -3.93 26.01 -5.27
C GLU A 146 -2.67 25.54 -6.04
N ARG A 147 -2.30 24.26 -5.93
CA ARG A 147 -1.06 23.73 -6.53
C ARG A 147 -1.23 23.18 -7.94
N LEU A 148 -2.42 22.67 -8.27
CA LEU A 148 -2.74 22.02 -9.54
C LEU A 148 -3.88 22.73 -10.29
N GLY A 149 -4.13 24.01 -9.98
CA GLY A 149 -5.14 24.83 -10.64
C GLY A 149 -4.81 25.24 -12.08
N GLU A 150 -5.58 26.19 -12.62
CA GLU A 150 -5.61 26.55 -14.06
C GLU A 150 -4.29 27.04 -14.66
N HIS A 151 -3.32 27.40 -13.82
CA HIS A 151 -1.98 27.79 -14.27
C HIS A 151 -1.14 26.60 -14.81
N LEU A 152 -1.57 25.36 -14.56
CA LEU A 152 -0.97 24.15 -15.11
C LEU A 152 -1.82 23.55 -16.23
N ILE A 153 -1.16 23.08 -17.29
CA ILE A 153 -1.84 22.49 -18.46
C ILE A 153 -2.02 20.98 -18.26
N GLY A 154 -3.25 20.49 -18.25
CA GLY A 154 -3.59 19.09 -17.95
C GLY A 154 -2.85 18.06 -18.81
N ASP A 155 -2.72 18.30 -20.12
CA ASP A 155 -1.96 17.42 -21.02
C ASP A 155 -0.46 17.42 -20.69
N SER A 156 0.08 18.55 -20.23
CA SER A 156 1.46 18.62 -19.75
C SER A 156 1.63 17.83 -18.45
N LEU A 157 0.70 17.93 -17.50
CA LEU A 157 0.74 17.17 -16.24
C LEU A 157 0.78 15.66 -16.48
N THR A 158 -0.14 15.16 -17.31
CA THR A 158 -0.23 13.73 -17.63
C THR A 158 0.94 13.26 -18.50
N GLY A 159 1.42 14.09 -19.43
CA GLY A 159 2.62 13.83 -20.23
C GLY A 159 3.89 13.73 -19.37
N ILE A 160 4.08 14.66 -18.42
CA ILE A 160 5.20 14.62 -17.45
C ILE A 160 5.11 13.36 -16.60
N LYS A 161 3.93 13.04 -16.05
CA LYS A 161 3.73 11.79 -15.28
C LYS A 161 4.11 10.56 -16.10
N ALA A 162 3.66 10.48 -17.35
CA ALA A 162 3.97 9.35 -18.22
C ALA A 162 5.48 9.19 -18.44
N LEU A 163 6.22 10.30 -18.61
CA LEU A 163 7.68 10.27 -18.75
C LEU A 163 8.39 9.86 -17.46
N ILE A 164 7.93 10.34 -16.29
CA ILE A 164 8.47 9.95 -14.98
C ILE A 164 8.32 8.44 -14.76
N ARG A 165 7.16 7.88 -15.11
CA ARG A 165 6.84 6.46 -14.84
C ARG A 165 7.44 5.50 -15.86
N ARG A 166 7.60 5.92 -17.12
CA ARG A 166 8.00 5.04 -18.24
C ARG A 166 9.20 4.14 -17.94
N PRO A 167 10.33 4.62 -17.36
CA PRO A 167 11.48 3.76 -17.09
C PRO A 167 11.22 2.64 -16.08
N ASP A 168 10.18 2.78 -15.26
CA ASP A 168 9.87 1.85 -14.17
C ASP A 168 8.80 0.82 -14.54
N MET A 169 8.08 1.01 -15.65
CA MET A 169 6.91 0.20 -16.01
C MET A 169 7.23 -1.28 -16.17
N ASP A 170 8.24 -1.62 -16.98
CA ASP A 170 8.63 -3.02 -17.21
C ASP A 170 9.11 -3.69 -15.92
N ALA A 171 9.81 -2.93 -15.07
CA ALA A 171 10.28 -3.42 -13.80
C ALA A 171 9.11 -3.63 -12.82
N MET A 172 8.09 -2.78 -12.84
CA MET A 172 6.87 -2.94 -12.06
C MET A 172 6.03 -4.13 -12.52
N ASP A 173 5.85 -4.33 -13.83
CA ASP A 173 5.13 -5.51 -14.37
C ASP A 173 5.78 -6.81 -13.91
N LYS A 174 7.12 -6.87 -14.00
CA LYS A 174 7.92 -8.01 -13.52
C LYS A 174 7.78 -8.17 -12.01
N GLN A 175 7.92 -7.09 -11.24
CA GLN A 175 7.91 -7.15 -9.78
C GLN A 175 6.53 -7.58 -9.25
N ASN A 176 5.46 -7.00 -9.77
CA ASN A 176 4.08 -7.34 -9.40
C ASN A 176 3.82 -8.84 -9.66
N SER A 177 4.22 -9.35 -10.82
CA SER A 177 4.13 -10.78 -11.15
C SER A 177 4.92 -11.66 -10.17
N GLN A 178 6.14 -11.27 -9.81
CA GLN A 178 6.96 -12.02 -8.86
C GLN A 178 6.37 -12.03 -7.46
N GLU A 179 5.89 -10.89 -6.96
CA GLU A 179 5.27 -10.78 -5.64
C GLU A 179 4.03 -11.66 -5.52
N VAL A 180 3.12 -11.65 -6.50
CA VAL A 180 1.89 -12.46 -6.41
C VAL A 180 2.18 -13.97 -6.45
N PHE A 181 3.17 -14.43 -7.21
CA PHE A 181 3.52 -15.85 -7.19
C PHE A 181 4.28 -16.26 -5.92
N ALA A 182 5.12 -15.38 -5.37
CA ALA A 182 5.73 -15.61 -4.07
C ALA A 182 4.67 -15.64 -2.94
N GLY A 183 3.66 -14.78 -3.00
CA GLY A 183 2.51 -14.80 -2.09
C GLY A 183 1.69 -16.09 -2.24
N LEU A 184 1.40 -16.52 -3.47
CA LEU A 184 0.73 -17.80 -3.76
C LEU A 184 1.46 -18.97 -3.11
N GLU A 185 2.79 -19.02 -3.20
CA GLU A 185 3.60 -20.06 -2.56
C GLU A 185 3.41 -20.07 -1.04
N ARG A 186 3.32 -18.90 -0.39
CA ARG A 186 3.04 -18.80 1.05
C ARG A 186 1.67 -19.36 1.40
N PHE A 187 0.63 -18.99 0.65
CA PHE A 187 -0.72 -19.50 0.85
C PHE A 187 -0.81 -21.01 0.61
N MET A 188 -0.12 -21.54 -0.40
CA MET A 188 -0.08 -22.99 -0.66
C MET A 188 0.60 -23.78 0.45
N ARG A 189 1.54 -23.16 1.18
CA ARG A 189 2.20 -23.76 2.36
C ARG A 189 1.42 -23.60 3.65
N GLY A 190 0.27 -22.90 3.65
CA GLY A 190 -0.55 -22.69 4.84
C GLY A 190 0.04 -21.70 5.86
N ILE A 191 1.12 -20.98 5.52
CA ILE A 191 1.85 -20.14 6.48
C ILE A 191 0.99 -18.94 6.93
N PRO A 192 0.41 -18.12 6.02
CA PRO A 192 -0.46 -17.02 6.44
C PRO A 192 -1.66 -17.48 7.25
N GLN A 193 -2.26 -18.61 6.85
CA GLN A 193 -3.44 -19.20 7.50
C GLN A 193 -3.15 -19.52 8.97
N GLU A 194 -1.99 -20.12 9.26
CA GLU A 194 -1.60 -20.43 10.63
C GLU A 194 -1.33 -19.14 11.45
N GLU A 195 -0.71 -18.13 10.85
CA GLU A 195 -0.48 -16.85 11.55
C GLU A 195 -1.78 -16.08 11.82
N PHE A 196 -2.74 -16.10 10.88
CA PHE A 196 -4.08 -15.56 11.10
C PHE A 196 -4.83 -16.32 12.19
N ARG A 197 -4.73 -17.65 12.24
CA ARG A 197 -5.32 -18.47 13.30
C ARG A 197 -4.79 -18.06 14.68
N LYS A 198 -3.46 -17.93 14.83
CA LYS A 198 -2.82 -17.50 16.09
C LYS A 198 -3.27 -16.12 16.54
N ILE A 199 -3.50 -15.20 15.60
CA ILE A 199 -4.02 -13.87 15.90
C ILE A 199 -5.47 -13.95 16.38
N ALA A 200 -6.32 -14.66 15.65
CA ALA A 200 -7.74 -14.81 15.99
C ALA A 200 -7.95 -15.54 17.33
N SER A 201 -7.07 -16.48 17.69
CA SER A 201 -7.11 -17.17 18.98
C SER A 201 -6.44 -16.39 20.12
N GLY A 202 -5.78 -15.26 19.84
CA GLY A 202 -5.04 -14.48 20.83
C GLY A 202 -3.66 -15.05 21.22
N GLU A 203 -3.24 -16.16 20.62
CA GLU A 203 -1.89 -16.75 20.78
C GLU A 203 -0.79 -15.80 20.30
N LYS A 204 -1.11 -14.88 19.38
CA LYS A 204 -0.17 -13.89 18.84
C LYS A 204 -0.78 -12.49 18.88
N ARG A 205 -0.07 -11.56 19.53
CA ARG A 205 -0.35 -10.13 19.41
C ARG A 205 0.07 -9.63 18.03
N HIS A 206 -0.84 -9.03 17.29
CA HIS A 206 -0.51 -8.36 16.04
C HIS A 206 -0.27 -6.86 16.25
N LYS A 207 0.46 -6.24 15.33
CA LYS A 207 0.75 -4.80 15.34
C LYS A 207 -0.37 -3.92 14.74
N LEU A 208 -1.50 -4.52 14.35
CA LEU A 208 -2.73 -3.83 13.97
C LEU A 208 -3.31 -3.14 15.20
#